data_AF-A0A7J9ZN85-F1
#
_entry.id   AF-A0A7J9ZN85-F1
#
_cell.length_a   1.000
_cell.length_b   1.000
_cell.length_c   1.000
_cell.angle_alpha   90.00
_cell.angle_beta   90.00
_cell.angle_gamma   90.00
#
_symmetry.space_group_name_H-M   'P 1'
#
loop_
_entity.id
_entity.type
_entity.pdbx_description
1 polymer ?
#
loop_
_entity_poly.entity_id
_entity_poly.type
_entity_poly.pdbx_seq_one_letter_code
_entity_poly.pdbx_strand_id
1 'polypeptide(L)'
;MPDEELYALKDRAAAVLMRIPGVTGVGLGGRERDGRPTGETVLKVFVERKRPTAELAPGETIPEQFEGLGIDVCLLVPGELETAPVEEEAPPHVVPGSPLVSENDTDDGRYRPLIGGSRVAVDLTGGGYGTFGCVLLHKTDPGKIYVLTNWHVVTADGGKVQPVKGTTRAGQSEARSSATKCCSHMIGTLVAGGRDTVRDAALIQLDAGIEYKKEIIGIGTVTGTHTVTVAEATPLNYAVRKRGARTRLTGGIVEAVGTTHTTKDGLTRTNVMVTKPNLNIAVKAGDPLYFNDRGDSGSVLVNDKGEAVTLHYGGSFVAALKMNKSLSLPIEQMLGLFDTQDHVPVQMATATTLGVVFPVPGATTVALPQELVPALTGAPAGEEVRVPVEAAWLPGVPLPTPELLTGLERQLDESAAGRSLITLWLRHHEELIGLIDGHRRVALVWHRCGGPALLQMFVRMVHTPALRMPETINGRPLSESLNRICDTFAAYATPPLRDDLLKARGLLPDLAGLSFPQILDALRRA
;
A
#
# COMPACT_ATOMS: atom_id res chain seq x y z
N MET A 1 30.80 -17.12 -20.98
CA MET A 1 29.63 -16.80 -21.82
C MET A 1 29.05 -15.50 -21.29
N PRO A 2 28.90 -14.44 -22.10
CA PRO A 2 28.20 -13.22 -21.70
C PRO A 2 26.74 -13.52 -21.34
N ASP A 3 26.13 -12.66 -20.50
CA ASP A 3 24.75 -12.84 -20.04
C ASP A 3 23.74 -12.94 -21.19
N GLU A 4 23.87 -12.12 -22.23
CA GLU A 4 22.98 -12.16 -23.41
C GLU A 4 22.94 -13.54 -24.07
N GLU A 5 24.09 -14.19 -24.22
CA GLU A 5 24.20 -15.52 -24.80
C GLU A 5 23.61 -16.59 -23.86
N LEU A 6 23.78 -16.43 -22.53
CA LEU A 6 23.16 -17.29 -21.53
C LEU A 6 21.63 -17.18 -21.54
N TYR A 7 21.07 -15.97 -21.62
CA TYR A 7 19.63 -15.76 -21.73
C TYR A 7 19.06 -16.38 -23.00
N ALA A 8 19.73 -16.19 -24.15
CA ALA A 8 19.32 -16.80 -25.41
C ALA A 8 19.38 -18.34 -25.37
N LEU A 9 20.41 -18.93 -24.77
CA LEU A 9 20.51 -20.38 -24.54
C LEU A 9 19.38 -20.86 -23.63
N LYS A 10 19.11 -20.14 -22.53
CA LYS A 10 18.01 -20.46 -21.62
C LYS A 10 16.65 -20.36 -22.31
N ASP A 11 16.44 -19.45 -23.26
CA ASP A 11 15.19 -19.38 -24.02
C ASP A 11 14.98 -20.60 -24.91
N ARG A 12 16.03 -21.05 -25.61
CA ARG A 12 15.99 -22.32 -26.36
C ARG A 12 15.76 -23.52 -25.43
N ALA A 13 16.42 -23.54 -24.28
CA ALA A 13 16.25 -24.59 -23.28
C ALA A 13 14.80 -24.62 -22.75
N ALA A 14 14.23 -23.46 -22.41
CA ALA A 14 12.85 -23.35 -21.94
C ALA A 14 11.85 -23.86 -22.98
N ALA A 15 12.04 -23.55 -24.27
CA ALA A 15 11.17 -24.01 -25.35
C ALA A 15 11.10 -25.54 -25.50
N VAL A 16 12.15 -26.25 -25.06
CA VAL A 16 12.23 -27.72 -25.11
C VAL A 16 11.85 -28.34 -23.76
N LEU A 17 12.51 -27.91 -22.68
CA LEU A 17 12.43 -28.54 -21.36
C LEU A 17 11.09 -28.31 -20.68
N MET A 18 10.42 -27.17 -20.92
CA MET A 18 9.08 -26.91 -20.37
C MET A 18 8.00 -27.85 -20.93
N ARG A 19 8.30 -28.61 -22.00
CA ARG A 19 7.38 -29.64 -22.54
C ARG A 19 7.45 -30.96 -21.78
N ILE A 20 8.47 -31.14 -20.94
CA ILE A 20 8.62 -32.33 -20.11
C ILE A 20 7.60 -32.26 -18.96
N PRO A 21 6.76 -33.29 -18.75
CA PRO A 21 5.76 -33.29 -17.69
C PRO A 21 6.36 -33.02 -16.31
N GLY A 22 5.76 -32.05 -15.59
CA GLY A 22 6.18 -31.67 -14.25
C GLY A 22 7.29 -30.60 -14.18
N VAL A 23 7.84 -30.14 -15.32
CA VAL A 23 8.72 -28.96 -15.38
C VAL A 23 7.87 -27.69 -15.27
N THR A 24 8.20 -26.84 -14.32
CA THR A 24 7.45 -25.62 -13.97
C THR A 24 8.18 -24.34 -14.33
N GLY A 25 9.50 -24.43 -14.52
CA GLY A 25 10.28 -23.30 -14.97
C GLY A 25 11.70 -23.65 -15.39
N VAL A 26 12.32 -22.76 -16.17
CA VAL A 26 13.73 -22.86 -16.59
C VAL A 26 14.38 -21.49 -16.47
N GLY A 27 15.43 -21.38 -15.66
CA GLY A 27 16.18 -20.13 -15.42
C GLY A 27 17.69 -20.35 -15.37
N LEU A 28 18.44 -19.34 -14.95
CA LEU A 28 19.90 -19.35 -14.84
C LEU A 28 20.33 -19.09 -13.39
N GLY A 29 21.33 -19.81 -12.91
CA GLY A 29 21.89 -19.59 -11.57
C GLY A 29 23.02 -20.56 -11.25
N GLY A 30 23.39 -20.63 -9.97
CA GLY A 30 24.46 -21.49 -9.49
C GLY A 30 24.03 -22.92 -9.20
N ARG A 31 24.85 -23.92 -9.48
CA ARG A 31 24.56 -25.31 -9.08
C ARG A 31 24.66 -25.48 -7.57
N GLU A 32 23.74 -26.26 -7.01
CA GLU A 32 23.83 -26.77 -5.64
C GLU A 32 24.04 -28.28 -5.62
N ARG A 33 24.89 -28.77 -4.71
CA ARG A 33 25.03 -30.18 -4.37
C ARG A 33 24.96 -30.33 -2.86
N ASP A 34 24.04 -31.16 -2.38
CA ASP A 34 23.77 -31.37 -0.94
C ASP A 34 23.58 -30.05 -0.16
N GLY A 35 22.87 -29.11 -0.78
CA GLY A 35 22.59 -27.79 -0.20
C GLY A 35 23.76 -26.81 -0.22
N ARG A 36 24.88 -27.14 -0.89
CA ARG A 36 26.06 -26.27 -0.99
C ARG A 36 26.24 -25.74 -2.42
N PRO A 37 26.47 -24.43 -2.60
CA PRO A 37 26.83 -23.86 -3.90
C PRO A 37 28.15 -24.44 -4.41
N THR A 38 28.22 -24.75 -5.70
CA THR A 38 29.47 -25.22 -6.34
C THR A 38 30.23 -24.10 -7.05
N GLY A 39 29.58 -22.95 -7.28
CA GLY A 39 30.11 -21.84 -8.10
C GLY A 39 30.01 -22.06 -9.61
N GLU A 40 29.43 -23.18 -10.05
CA GLU A 40 29.19 -23.47 -11.47
C GLU A 40 27.89 -22.81 -11.95
N THR A 41 27.95 -22.07 -13.07
CA THR A 41 26.75 -21.54 -13.73
C THR A 41 26.02 -22.66 -14.48
N VAL A 42 24.71 -22.77 -14.28
CA VAL A 42 23.87 -23.85 -14.82
C VAL A 42 22.48 -23.35 -15.22
N LEU A 43 21.79 -24.16 -16.02
CA LEU A 43 20.33 -24.07 -16.17
C LEU A 43 19.66 -24.61 -14.91
N LYS A 44 18.91 -23.74 -14.22
CA LYS A 44 18.01 -24.11 -13.14
C LYS A 44 16.71 -24.62 -13.75
N VAL A 45 16.52 -25.94 -13.78
CA VAL A 45 15.27 -26.55 -14.25
C VAL A 45 14.40 -26.88 -13.04
N PHE A 46 13.29 -26.19 -12.91
CA PHE A 46 12.38 -26.35 -11.81
C PHE A 46 11.30 -27.39 -12.09
N VAL A 47 11.02 -28.24 -11.11
CA VAL A 47 9.98 -29.27 -11.17
C VAL A 47 9.10 -29.25 -9.93
N GLU A 48 7.87 -29.74 -10.05
CA GLU A 48 6.93 -29.83 -8.92
C GLU A 48 7.41 -30.81 -7.84
N ARG A 49 7.95 -31.95 -8.26
CA ARG A 49 8.47 -33.00 -7.38
C ARG A 49 9.64 -33.73 -8.04
N LYS A 50 10.60 -34.16 -7.24
CA LYS A 50 11.67 -35.07 -7.68
C LYS A 50 11.21 -36.52 -7.51
N ARG A 51 11.40 -37.34 -8.54
CA ARG A 51 11.13 -38.78 -8.54
C ARG A 51 12.44 -39.54 -8.82
N PRO A 52 12.63 -40.75 -8.25
CA PRO A 52 13.71 -41.63 -8.66
C PRO A 52 13.66 -41.93 -10.16
N THR A 53 14.82 -42.05 -10.81
CA THR A 53 14.91 -42.30 -12.27
C THR A 53 14.16 -43.58 -12.68
N ALA A 54 14.11 -44.59 -11.82
CA ALA A 54 13.37 -45.84 -12.07
C ALA A 54 11.84 -45.64 -12.17
N GLU A 55 11.31 -44.53 -11.65
CA GLU A 55 9.89 -44.19 -11.67
C GLU A 55 9.53 -43.19 -12.79
N LEU A 56 10.53 -42.77 -13.59
CA LEU A 56 10.34 -41.83 -14.70
C LEU A 56 10.07 -42.60 -16.00
N ALA A 57 9.06 -42.17 -16.74
CA ALA A 57 8.90 -42.62 -18.12
C ALA A 57 10.04 -42.05 -19.00
N PRO A 58 10.37 -42.69 -20.15
CA PRO A 58 11.45 -42.23 -21.03
C PRO A 58 11.35 -40.77 -21.51
N GLY A 59 10.16 -40.16 -21.48
CA GLY A 59 9.93 -38.75 -21.82
C GLY A 59 9.90 -37.78 -20.63
N GLU A 60 10.09 -38.28 -19.41
CA GLU A 60 10.07 -37.49 -18.17
C GLU A 60 11.48 -37.22 -17.60
N THR A 61 12.51 -37.77 -18.23
CA THR A 61 13.90 -37.60 -17.80
C THR A 61 14.46 -36.28 -18.31
N ILE A 62 15.06 -35.51 -17.41
CA ILE A 62 15.73 -34.25 -17.73
C ILE A 62 17.20 -34.57 -18.05
N PRO A 63 17.76 -34.07 -19.18
CA PRO A 63 19.16 -34.31 -19.52
C PRO A 63 20.12 -33.66 -18.51
N GLU A 64 21.36 -34.14 -18.46
CA GLU A 64 22.39 -33.58 -17.56
C GLU A 64 22.89 -32.19 -18.00
N GLN A 65 22.75 -31.88 -19.29
CA GLN A 65 23.18 -30.62 -19.90
C GLN A 65 22.32 -30.29 -21.13
N PHE A 66 22.29 -29.02 -21.50
CA PHE A 66 21.67 -28.51 -22.73
C PHE A 66 22.64 -27.54 -23.42
N GLU A 67 22.96 -27.81 -24.68
CA GLU A 67 23.93 -27.01 -25.46
C GLU A 67 25.25 -26.75 -24.73
N GLY A 68 25.74 -27.75 -23.98
CA GLY A 68 26.99 -27.68 -23.21
C GLY A 68 26.90 -26.98 -21.86
N LEU A 69 25.74 -26.42 -21.49
CA LEU A 69 25.49 -25.87 -20.16
C LEU A 69 24.87 -26.93 -19.26
N GLY A 70 25.45 -27.15 -18.07
CA GLY A 70 24.94 -28.12 -17.11
C GLY A 70 23.53 -27.77 -16.61
N ILE A 71 22.75 -28.78 -16.22
CA ILE A 71 21.42 -28.62 -15.64
C ILE A 71 21.44 -28.96 -14.15
N ASP A 72 20.75 -28.16 -13.35
CA ASP A 72 20.48 -28.42 -11.93
C ASP A 72 18.96 -28.44 -11.68
N VAL A 73 18.45 -29.60 -11.28
CA VAL A 73 17.02 -29.82 -11.06
C VAL A 73 16.62 -29.32 -9.68
N CYS A 74 15.76 -28.30 -9.64
CA CYS A 74 15.32 -27.63 -8.42
C CYS A 74 13.80 -27.79 -8.22
N LEU A 75 13.32 -27.52 -7.00
CA LEU A 75 11.89 -27.57 -6.71
C LEU A 75 11.27 -26.17 -6.81
N LEU A 76 10.20 -26.04 -7.58
CA LEU A 76 9.31 -24.89 -7.65
C LEU A 76 7.97 -25.41 -8.18
N VAL A 77 6.88 -25.12 -7.50
CA VAL A 77 5.53 -25.45 -7.98
C VAL A 77 4.95 -24.26 -8.76
N PRO A 78 3.90 -24.44 -9.57
CA PRO A 78 3.21 -23.33 -10.20
C PRO A 78 2.86 -22.24 -9.17
N GLY A 79 3.35 -21.03 -9.38
CA GLY A 79 3.20 -19.93 -8.45
C GLY A 79 1.77 -19.40 -8.38
N GLU A 80 1.43 -18.81 -7.24
CA GLU A 80 0.16 -18.12 -7.00
C GLU A 80 0.37 -16.61 -6.94
N LEU A 81 -0.64 -15.85 -7.38
CA LEU A 81 -0.75 -14.44 -7.05
C LEU A 81 -1.20 -14.31 -5.60
N GLU A 82 -0.63 -13.34 -4.89
CA GLU A 82 -0.72 -13.26 -3.44
C GLU A 82 -1.37 -11.94 -2.98
N THR A 83 -2.68 -11.80 -3.15
CA THR A 83 -3.47 -10.75 -2.46
C THR A 83 -4.25 -11.32 -1.29
N ALA A 84 -4.31 -10.59 -0.19
CA ALA A 84 -5.16 -10.91 0.94
C ALA A 84 -6.47 -10.10 0.88
N PRO A 85 -7.62 -10.71 1.19
CA PRO A 85 -8.89 -9.99 1.35
C PRO A 85 -8.77 -8.93 2.45
N VAL A 86 -9.48 -7.80 2.30
CA VAL A 86 -9.45 -6.71 3.30
C VAL A 86 -10.03 -7.16 4.65
N GLU A 87 -10.95 -8.13 4.67
CA GLU A 87 -11.62 -8.66 5.87
C GLU A 87 -10.81 -9.74 6.62
N GLU A 88 -9.65 -10.15 6.10
CA GLU A 88 -8.78 -11.09 6.81
C GLU A 88 -7.99 -10.34 7.90
N GLU A 89 -8.58 -10.23 9.10
CA GLU A 89 -7.90 -9.67 10.27
C GLU A 89 -6.77 -10.59 10.76
N ALA A 90 -5.62 -10.01 11.11
CA ALA A 90 -4.56 -10.74 11.80
C ALA A 90 -5.00 -11.05 13.24
N PRO A 91 -4.74 -12.25 13.78
CA PRO A 91 -5.01 -12.56 15.17
C PRO A 91 -4.35 -11.55 16.11
N PRO A 92 -5.07 -11.06 17.13
CA PRO A 92 -4.51 -10.12 18.08
C PRO A 92 -3.35 -10.79 18.82
N HIS A 93 -2.23 -10.06 18.93
CA HIS A 93 -1.01 -10.40 19.69
C HIS A 93 0.08 -11.16 18.93
N VAL A 94 0.92 -10.41 18.19
CA VAL A 94 2.31 -10.81 17.89
C VAL A 94 3.28 -9.79 18.48
N VAL A 95 4.29 -10.31 19.17
CA VAL A 95 5.36 -9.50 19.78
C VAL A 95 6.44 -9.26 18.72
N PRO A 96 6.98 -8.03 18.58
CA PRO A 96 8.16 -7.79 17.75
C PRO A 96 9.27 -8.82 18.03
N GLY A 97 9.68 -9.58 17.02
CA GLY A 97 10.70 -10.63 17.14
C GLY A 97 10.18 -12.06 17.25
N SER A 98 8.85 -12.30 17.24
CA SER A 98 8.30 -13.64 17.03
C SER A 98 8.64 -14.18 15.63
N PRO A 99 8.80 -15.51 15.46
CA PRO A 99 8.99 -16.09 14.13
C PRO A 99 7.82 -15.77 13.21
N LEU A 100 8.12 -15.37 11.98
CA LEU A 100 7.13 -15.12 10.94
C LEU A 100 6.31 -16.39 10.69
N VAL A 101 5.03 -16.33 11.01
CA VAL A 101 4.01 -17.27 10.55
C VAL A 101 3.04 -16.51 9.66
N SER A 102 2.59 -17.14 8.58
CA SER A 102 1.70 -16.59 7.55
C SER A 102 0.41 -15.95 8.09
N GLU A 103 0.00 -16.30 9.31
CA GLU A 103 -1.32 -15.92 9.82
C GLU A 103 -1.34 -14.61 10.63
N ASN A 104 -0.22 -14.10 11.17
CA ASN A 104 -0.32 -13.29 12.40
C ASN A 104 0.34 -11.90 12.46
N ASP A 105 0.95 -11.33 11.41
CA ASP A 105 1.70 -10.05 11.56
C ASP A 105 1.42 -8.97 10.51
N THR A 106 0.18 -8.88 10.04
CA THR A 106 -0.26 -7.84 9.11
C THR A 106 0.01 -6.43 9.65
N ASP A 107 0.65 -5.59 8.86
CA ASP A 107 0.90 -4.16 9.12
C ASP A 107 -0.33 -3.35 8.68
N ASP A 108 -1.29 -3.20 9.58
CA ASP A 108 -2.48 -2.36 9.44
C ASP A 108 -2.22 -0.88 9.80
N GLY A 109 -0.99 -0.57 10.20
CA GLY A 109 -0.57 0.74 10.66
C GLY A 109 -0.82 1.86 9.64
N ARG A 110 -1.23 3.02 10.13
CA ARG A 110 -1.35 4.24 9.32
C ARG A 110 -0.05 5.02 9.32
N TYR A 111 0.51 5.26 8.13
CA TYR A 111 1.77 5.96 7.95
C TYR A 111 1.54 7.35 7.33
N ARG A 112 1.85 8.40 8.08
CA ARG A 112 1.94 9.79 7.60
C ARG A 112 3.20 10.40 8.23
N PRO A 113 4.26 10.66 7.45
CA PRO A 113 4.40 10.53 6.00
C PRO A 113 4.22 9.10 5.47
N LEU A 114 3.77 8.97 4.22
CA LEU A 114 3.73 7.68 3.51
C LEU A 114 5.14 7.13 3.32
N ILE A 115 5.28 5.81 3.41
CA ILE A 115 6.58 5.12 3.33
C ILE A 115 6.42 3.74 2.69
N GLY A 116 7.43 3.29 1.95
CA GLY A 116 7.43 1.96 1.33
C GLY A 116 7.40 0.81 2.33
N GLY A 117 6.93 -0.35 1.87
CA GLY A 117 6.67 -1.52 2.68
C GLY A 117 5.39 -1.45 3.52
N SER A 118 4.61 -0.36 3.44
CA SER A 118 3.33 -0.22 4.13
C SER A 118 2.18 -0.81 3.30
N ARG A 119 1.04 -1.10 3.94
CA ARG A 119 -0.15 -1.63 3.26
C ARG A 119 -0.81 -0.60 2.34
N VAL A 120 -1.24 -1.04 1.15
CA VAL A 120 -2.05 -0.24 0.21
C VAL A 120 -3.30 -1.02 -0.20
N ALA A 121 -4.41 -0.32 -0.37
CA ALA A 121 -5.68 -0.88 -0.82
C ALA A 121 -6.34 0.02 -1.87
N VAL A 122 -7.26 -0.56 -2.65
CA VAL A 122 -7.99 0.13 -3.72
C VAL A 122 -9.46 0.32 -3.34
N ASP A 123 -10.04 1.44 -3.76
CA ASP A 123 -11.46 1.76 -3.57
C ASP A 123 -12.31 1.03 -4.61
N LEU A 124 -12.40 -0.29 -4.47
CA LEU A 124 -13.26 -1.17 -5.25
C LEU A 124 -13.95 -2.13 -4.29
N THR A 125 -15.25 -2.34 -4.47
CA THR A 125 -15.99 -3.38 -3.74
C THR A 125 -15.34 -4.73 -3.99
N GLY A 126 -15.06 -5.48 -2.91
CA GLY A 126 -14.33 -6.76 -3.01
C GLY A 126 -12.82 -6.60 -3.27
N GLY A 127 -12.27 -5.39 -3.09
CA GLY A 127 -10.85 -5.12 -3.18
C GLY A 127 -10.05 -5.87 -2.12
N GLY A 128 -8.89 -6.40 -2.51
CA GLY A 128 -7.88 -6.90 -1.59
C GLY A 128 -6.94 -5.79 -1.13
N TYR A 129 -5.92 -6.19 -0.37
CA TYR A 129 -4.77 -5.34 -0.09
C TYR A 129 -3.48 -5.96 -0.61
N GLY A 130 -2.49 -5.09 -0.79
CA GLY A 130 -1.11 -5.44 -1.05
C GLY A 130 -0.17 -4.48 -0.35
N THR A 131 1.02 -4.34 -0.90
CA THR A 131 2.10 -3.52 -0.36
C THR A 131 2.38 -2.33 -1.27
N PHE A 132 2.51 -1.15 -0.67
CA PHE A 132 3.22 -0.01 -1.24
C PHE A 132 4.69 -0.43 -1.36
N GLY A 133 5.19 -0.67 -2.56
CA GLY A 133 6.58 -1.07 -2.78
C GLY A 133 7.56 0.05 -2.47
N CYS A 134 7.57 1.07 -3.32
CA CYS A 134 8.42 2.25 -3.17
C CYS A 134 7.79 3.47 -3.84
N VAL A 135 8.42 4.63 -3.62
CA VAL A 135 8.06 5.87 -4.32
C VAL A 135 8.79 5.92 -5.65
N LEU A 136 8.09 6.34 -6.70
CA LEU A 136 8.66 6.70 -7.99
C LEU A 136 8.38 8.18 -8.29
N LEU A 137 9.30 8.81 -9.01
CA LEU A 137 9.20 10.20 -9.44
C LEU A 137 8.97 10.24 -10.95
N HIS A 138 8.17 11.17 -11.44
CA HIS A 138 8.14 11.45 -12.87
C HIS A 138 9.50 12.00 -13.32
N LYS A 139 9.99 11.61 -14.50
CA LYS A 139 11.31 12.05 -14.99
C LYS A 139 11.37 13.56 -15.28
N THR A 140 10.25 14.15 -15.70
CA THR A 140 10.20 15.55 -16.20
C THR A 140 9.23 16.45 -15.46
N ASP A 141 8.39 15.91 -14.57
CA ASP A 141 7.32 16.66 -13.90
C ASP A 141 7.47 16.50 -12.38
N PRO A 142 8.13 17.43 -11.69
CA PRO A 142 8.39 17.30 -10.26
C PRO A 142 7.11 17.34 -9.41
N GLY A 143 5.96 17.72 -9.97
CA GLY A 143 4.67 17.67 -9.30
C GLY A 143 4.03 16.28 -9.25
N LYS A 144 4.58 15.31 -9.99
CA LYS A 144 4.02 13.96 -10.10
C LYS A 144 4.86 12.93 -9.37
N ILE A 145 4.28 12.44 -8.27
CA ILE A 145 4.87 11.44 -7.39
C ILE A 145 3.97 10.21 -7.39
N TYR A 146 4.56 9.02 -7.42
CA TYR A 146 3.82 7.78 -7.56
C TYR A 146 4.17 6.78 -6.47
N VAL A 147 3.18 5.99 -6.07
CA VAL A 147 3.35 4.74 -5.34
C VAL A 147 3.39 3.60 -6.35
N LEU A 148 4.44 2.76 -6.26
CA LEU A 148 4.53 1.51 -7.00
C LEU A 148 3.87 0.38 -6.21
N THR A 149 3.02 -0.42 -6.87
CA THR A 149 2.51 -1.70 -6.38
C THR A 149 2.25 -2.64 -7.57
N ASN A 150 1.65 -3.83 -7.35
CA ASN A 150 1.25 -4.70 -8.48
C ASN A 150 -0.09 -4.30 -9.09
N TRP A 151 -0.34 -4.70 -10.34
CA TRP A 151 -1.65 -4.51 -10.95
C TRP A 151 -2.72 -5.35 -10.26
N HIS A 152 -2.43 -6.61 -9.95
CA HIS A 152 -3.43 -7.48 -9.30
C HIS A 152 -3.82 -7.00 -7.89
N VAL A 153 -2.99 -6.17 -7.24
CA VAL A 153 -3.34 -5.50 -5.96
C VAL A 153 -4.41 -4.42 -6.14
N VAL A 154 -4.46 -3.75 -7.29
CA VAL A 154 -5.46 -2.70 -7.57
C VAL A 154 -6.69 -3.24 -8.30
N THR A 155 -6.86 -4.57 -8.35
CA THR A 155 -8.09 -5.23 -8.81
C THR A 155 -8.94 -5.72 -7.64
N ALA A 156 -10.20 -6.03 -7.91
CA ALA A 156 -11.11 -6.60 -6.93
C ALA A 156 -11.70 -7.94 -7.39
N ASP A 157 -12.29 -8.68 -6.45
CA ASP A 157 -12.90 -10.01 -6.66
C ASP A 157 -11.97 -11.01 -7.36
N GLY A 158 -10.70 -11.05 -6.93
CA GLY A 158 -9.68 -11.92 -7.52
C GLY A 158 -9.37 -11.59 -8.98
N GLY A 159 -9.46 -10.31 -9.36
CA GLY A 159 -9.20 -9.84 -10.72
C GLY A 159 -10.42 -9.78 -11.63
N LYS A 160 -11.62 -10.10 -11.13
CA LYS A 160 -12.86 -10.00 -11.93
C LYS A 160 -13.29 -8.55 -12.15
N VAL A 161 -13.03 -7.69 -11.17
CA VAL A 161 -13.30 -6.26 -11.25
C VAL A 161 -11.99 -5.54 -11.56
N GLN A 162 -11.93 -4.93 -12.74
CA GLN A 162 -10.77 -4.20 -13.22
C GLN A 162 -10.86 -2.72 -12.80
N PRO A 163 -9.75 -2.10 -12.38
CA PRO A 163 -9.73 -0.69 -12.08
C PRO A 163 -9.77 0.17 -13.35
N VAL A 164 -10.18 1.42 -13.19
CA VAL A 164 -10.20 2.43 -14.25
C VAL A 164 -9.10 3.45 -13.98
N LYS A 165 -8.10 3.51 -14.86
CA LYS A 165 -7.03 4.52 -14.80
C LYS A 165 -7.64 5.93 -14.86
N GLY A 166 -7.14 6.83 -14.02
CA GLY A 166 -7.63 8.21 -13.87
C GLY A 166 -8.84 8.36 -12.95
N THR A 167 -9.46 7.27 -12.51
CA THR A 167 -10.68 7.31 -11.70
C THR A 167 -10.55 6.50 -10.41
N THR A 168 -10.07 5.26 -10.50
CA THR A 168 -9.97 4.38 -9.33
C THR A 168 -9.00 4.95 -8.32
N ARG A 169 -9.49 5.16 -7.09
CA ARG A 169 -8.73 5.73 -5.99
C ARG A 169 -8.09 4.63 -5.15
N ALA A 170 -7.03 4.99 -4.43
CA ALA A 170 -6.33 4.09 -3.51
C ALA A 170 -6.01 4.77 -2.19
N GLY A 171 -5.84 3.98 -1.13
CA GLY A 171 -5.59 4.45 0.22
C GLY A 171 -4.59 3.61 1.02
N GLN A 172 -4.23 4.14 2.19
CA GLN A 172 -3.25 3.60 3.14
C GLN A 172 -3.78 3.78 4.58
N SER A 173 -3.88 2.72 5.40
CA SER A 173 -3.72 1.29 5.06
C SER A 173 -4.93 0.71 4.30
N GLU A 174 -6.05 1.43 4.32
CA GLU A 174 -7.32 1.07 3.67
C GLU A 174 -7.74 2.13 2.65
N ALA A 175 -8.69 1.80 1.78
CA ALA A 175 -9.26 2.74 0.81
C ALA A 175 -10.58 3.35 1.32
N ARG A 176 -10.56 3.94 2.53
CA ARG A 176 -11.71 4.63 3.13
C ARG A 176 -11.56 6.14 3.01
N SER A 177 -12.61 6.83 2.57
CA SER A 177 -12.69 8.30 2.56
C SER A 177 -13.55 8.82 3.72
N SER A 178 -13.44 10.11 4.04
CA SER A 178 -14.24 10.77 5.08
C SER A 178 -14.50 12.24 4.72
N ALA A 179 -15.67 12.78 5.11
CA ALA A 179 -16.15 14.15 4.76
C ALA A 179 -15.22 15.26 5.23
N THR A 180 -14.37 14.89 6.15
CA THR A 180 -13.54 15.74 6.98
C THR A 180 -12.12 15.82 6.41
N LYS A 181 -11.76 14.89 5.50
CA LYS A 181 -10.41 14.52 5.05
C LYS A 181 -9.42 14.17 6.17
N CYS A 182 -9.71 14.52 7.43
CA CYS A 182 -8.91 14.16 8.58
C CYS A 182 -8.94 12.66 8.88
N CYS A 183 -10.01 11.99 8.44
CA CYS A 183 -10.16 10.54 8.52
C CYS A 183 -10.08 9.83 7.15
N SER A 184 -9.57 10.52 6.13
CA SER A 184 -9.34 9.89 4.84
C SER A 184 -8.05 9.06 4.89
N HIS A 185 -8.17 7.82 4.45
CA HIS A 185 -7.04 6.96 4.15
C HIS A 185 -6.61 7.09 2.70
N MET A 186 -7.37 7.80 1.87
CA MET A 186 -7.04 8.00 0.45
C MET A 186 -5.72 8.74 0.30
N ILE A 187 -4.91 8.27 -0.65
CA ILE A 187 -3.57 8.79 -0.92
C ILE A 187 -3.40 9.26 -2.36
N GLY A 188 -4.23 8.78 -3.28
CA GLY A 188 -4.01 9.03 -4.70
C GLY A 188 -4.98 8.33 -5.63
N THR A 189 -4.65 8.39 -6.91
CA THR A 189 -5.44 7.85 -8.02
C THR A 189 -4.58 6.94 -8.88
N LEU A 190 -5.09 5.78 -9.28
CA LEU A 190 -4.42 4.88 -10.23
C LEU A 190 -4.27 5.58 -11.59
N VAL A 191 -3.06 5.62 -12.16
CA VAL A 191 -2.81 6.30 -13.46
C VAL A 191 -2.17 5.41 -14.52
N ALA A 192 -1.44 4.36 -14.14
CA ALA A 192 -0.70 3.53 -15.08
C ALA A 192 -0.57 2.09 -14.56
N GLY A 193 -0.30 1.17 -15.47
CA GLY A 193 -0.04 -0.23 -15.13
C GLY A 193 -0.78 -1.25 -15.99
N GLY A 194 -0.52 -2.51 -15.68
CA GLY A 194 -1.15 -3.65 -16.33
C GLY A 194 -0.59 -4.97 -15.81
N ARG A 195 -1.29 -6.05 -16.21
CA ARG A 195 -0.88 -7.43 -15.97
C ARG A 195 -0.86 -8.19 -17.29
N ASP A 196 0.32 -8.67 -17.66
CA ASP A 196 0.57 -9.40 -18.89
C ASP A 196 1.83 -10.28 -18.74
N THR A 197 2.33 -10.82 -19.86
CA THR A 197 3.50 -11.72 -19.89
C THR A 197 4.82 -11.03 -19.50
N VAL A 198 4.86 -9.70 -19.44
CA VAL A 198 6.06 -8.93 -19.12
C VAL A 198 5.93 -8.06 -17.88
N ARG A 199 4.71 -7.81 -17.36
CA ARG A 199 4.50 -7.03 -16.13
C ARG A 199 3.36 -7.53 -15.23
N ASP A 200 3.44 -7.09 -13.99
CA ASP A 200 2.35 -7.03 -13.02
C ASP A 200 2.62 -5.83 -12.11
N ALA A 201 2.29 -4.64 -12.58
CA ALA A 201 2.69 -3.39 -11.91
C ALA A 201 1.64 -2.30 -12.11
N ALA A 202 1.51 -1.43 -11.12
CA ALA A 202 0.58 -0.31 -11.10
C ALA A 202 1.21 0.93 -10.44
N LEU A 203 0.84 2.10 -10.94
CA LEU A 203 1.21 3.40 -10.37
C LEU A 203 -0.02 4.12 -9.86
N ILE A 204 0.01 4.45 -8.57
CA ILE A 204 -0.95 5.37 -7.95
C ILE A 204 -0.27 6.73 -7.86
N GLN A 205 -0.76 7.72 -8.60
CA GLN A 205 -0.31 9.10 -8.46
C GLN A 205 -0.81 9.65 -7.14
N LEU A 206 0.10 10.12 -6.31
CA LEU A 206 -0.22 10.72 -5.02
C LEU A 206 -0.94 12.06 -5.21
N ASP A 207 -1.92 12.30 -4.34
CA ASP A 207 -2.61 13.58 -4.26
C ASP A 207 -1.64 14.65 -3.74
N ALA A 208 -1.86 15.89 -4.19
CA ALA A 208 -1.02 17.00 -3.79
C ALA A 208 -1.09 17.24 -2.26
N GLY A 209 0.04 17.58 -1.64
CA GLY A 209 0.15 17.83 -0.21
C GLY A 209 0.30 16.58 0.65
N ILE A 210 0.19 15.39 0.09
CA ILE A 210 0.56 14.16 0.78
C ILE A 210 2.07 14.19 1.09
N GLU A 211 2.43 13.89 2.33
CA GLU A 211 3.82 13.73 2.71
C GLU A 211 4.27 12.29 2.45
N TYR A 212 5.49 12.12 1.96
CA TYR A 212 6.11 10.82 1.71
C TYR A 212 7.59 10.80 2.10
N LYS A 213 8.13 9.60 2.30
CA LYS A 213 9.55 9.31 2.48
C LYS A 213 10.06 8.47 1.33
N LYS A 214 11.30 8.70 0.91
CA LYS A 214 12.01 7.90 -0.11
C LYS A 214 12.69 6.68 0.52
N GLU A 215 11.91 5.98 1.34
CA GLU A 215 12.37 4.92 2.23
C GLU A 215 11.39 3.75 2.22
N ILE A 216 11.87 2.59 2.65
CA ILE A 216 11.07 1.39 2.89
C ILE A 216 11.22 1.00 4.37
N ILE A 217 10.10 0.73 5.07
CA ILE A 217 10.10 0.42 6.50
C ILE A 217 11.02 -0.79 6.78
N GLY A 218 11.96 -0.62 7.72
CA GLY A 218 12.90 -1.67 8.10
C GLY A 218 14.04 -1.93 7.10
N ILE A 219 14.04 -1.29 5.93
CA ILE A 219 15.13 -1.37 4.94
C ILE A 219 15.91 -0.05 4.87
N GLY A 220 15.21 1.09 4.92
CA GLY A 220 15.81 2.42 4.84
C GLY A 220 15.70 3.04 3.44
N THR A 221 16.67 3.88 3.08
CA THR A 221 16.68 4.62 1.81
C THR A 221 16.91 3.70 0.61
N VAL A 222 16.21 3.96 -0.48
CA VAL A 222 16.53 3.37 -1.79
C VAL A 222 17.60 4.24 -2.45
N THR A 223 18.71 3.64 -2.91
CA THR A 223 19.88 4.36 -3.44
C THR A 223 19.96 4.31 -4.95
N GLY A 224 19.26 3.39 -5.60
CA GLY A 224 19.27 3.19 -7.04
C GLY A 224 18.48 1.96 -7.48
N THR A 225 18.77 1.49 -8.69
CA THR A 225 18.28 0.22 -9.24
C THR A 225 19.46 -0.66 -9.61
N HIS A 226 19.28 -1.98 -9.57
CA HIS A 226 20.29 -2.94 -10.01
C HIS A 226 19.64 -4.14 -10.70
N THR A 227 20.08 -4.42 -11.92
CA THR A 227 19.72 -5.65 -12.63
C THR A 227 20.74 -6.73 -12.26
N VAL A 228 20.27 -7.78 -11.58
CA VAL A 228 21.12 -8.91 -11.13
C VAL A 228 21.60 -9.70 -12.33
N THR A 229 22.91 -9.81 -12.47
CA THR A 229 23.57 -10.60 -13.53
C THR A 229 23.58 -12.09 -13.20
N VAL A 230 23.79 -12.94 -14.22
CA VAL A 230 23.94 -14.38 -13.99
C VAL A 230 25.17 -14.64 -13.11
N ALA A 231 26.27 -13.93 -13.34
CA ALA A 231 27.50 -14.05 -12.55
C ALA A 231 27.30 -13.70 -11.07
N GLU A 232 26.43 -12.75 -10.75
CA GLU A 232 26.09 -12.39 -9.36
C GLU A 232 25.19 -13.45 -8.70
N ALA A 233 24.30 -14.08 -9.45
CA ALA A 233 23.43 -15.14 -8.93
C ALA A 233 24.16 -16.49 -8.77
N THR A 234 25.18 -16.77 -9.59
CA THR A 234 25.90 -18.05 -9.63
C THR A 234 26.53 -18.49 -8.29
N PRO A 235 27.13 -17.61 -7.48
CA PRO A 235 27.67 -18.01 -6.18
C PRO A 235 26.60 -18.37 -5.14
N LEU A 236 25.31 -18.07 -5.42
CA LEU A 236 24.18 -18.29 -4.51
C LEU A 236 24.41 -17.63 -3.14
N ASN A 237 24.88 -16.38 -3.17
CA ASN A 237 25.06 -15.53 -1.99
C ASN A 237 24.55 -14.10 -2.22
N TYR A 238 23.91 -13.82 -3.36
CA TYR A 238 23.33 -12.51 -3.65
C TYR A 238 22.09 -12.29 -2.78
N ALA A 239 22.28 -11.52 -1.71
CA ALA A 239 21.27 -11.26 -0.70
C ALA A 239 20.30 -10.15 -1.13
N VAL A 240 19.02 -10.40 -0.89
CA VAL A 240 17.94 -9.45 -1.10
C VAL A 240 17.00 -9.47 0.10
N ARG A 241 16.40 -8.32 0.40
CA ARG A 241 15.39 -8.16 1.44
C ARG A 241 14.20 -7.38 0.92
N LYS A 242 13.01 -7.65 1.46
CA LYS A 242 11.80 -6.89 1.19
C LYS A 242 11.08 -6.58 2.49
N ARG A 243 10.25 -5.53 2.47
CA ARG A 243 9.24 -5.29 3.47
C ARG A 243 7.87 -5.44 2.82
N GLY A 244 7.09 -6.41 3.27
CA GLY A 244 5.71 -6.60 2.85
C GLY A 244 4.72 -6.32 3.97
N ALA A 245 3.47 -6.03 3.60
CA ALA A 245 2.40 -5.75 4.54
C ALA A 245 2.03 -6.97 5.41
N ARG A 246 2.30 -8.21 4.96
CA ARG A 246 1.93 -9.45 5.67
C ARG A 246 3.13 -10.02 6.43
N THR A 247 4.24 -10.28 5.72
CA THR A 247 5.43 -10.92 6.33
C THR A 247 6.44 -9.93 6.89
N ARG A 248 6.13 -8.63 6.90
CA ARG A 248 7.04 -7.57 7.32
C ARG A 248 8.41 -7.74 6.64
N LEU A 249 9.50 -7.61 7.39
CA LEU A 249 10.86 -7.66 6.86
C LEU A 249 11.29 -9.11 6.67
N THR A 250 11.41 -9.54 5.42
CA THR A 250 11.97 -10.84 5.05
C THR A 250 13.22 -10.66 4.21
N GLY A 251 14.10 -11.66 4.28
CA GLY A 251 15.34 -11.72 3.51
C GLY A 251 15.52 -13.08 2.86
N GLY A 252 16.36 -13.12 1.83
CA GLY A 252 16.59 -14.31 1.05
C GLY A 252 17.78 -14.18 0.12
N ILE A 253 18.07 -15.28 -0.57
CA ILE A 253 19.13 -15.39 -1.56
C ILE A 253 18.51 -15.64 -2.94
N VAL A 254 19.00 -14.94 -3.95
CA VAL A 254 18.61 -15.17 -5.34
C VAL A 254 19.04 -16.57 -5.78
N GLU A 255 18.07 -17.40 -6.14
CA GLU A 255 18.30 -18.79 -6.59
C GLU A 255 18.45 -18.86 -8.12
N ALA A 256 17.66 -18.08 -8.84
CA ALA A 256 17.68 -18.02 -10.29
C ALA A 256 17.23 -16.67 -10.83
N VAL A 257 17.80 -16.27 -11.96
CA VAL A 257 17.41 -15.10 -12.76
C VAL A 257 16.92 -15.53 -14.14
N GLY A 258 16.16 -14.68 -14.83
CA GLY A 258 15.71 -14.95 -16.20
C GLY A 258 14.76 -16.14 -16.33
N THR A 259 14.09 -16.54 -15.26
CA THR A 259 13.32 -17.78 -15.25
C THR A 259 12.09 -17.65 -16.13
N THR A 260 11.93 -18.56 -17.08
CA THR A 260 10.65 -18.81 -17.73
C THR A 260 9.78 -19.62 -16.80
N HIS A 261 8.64 -19.07 -16.36
CA HIS A 261 7.75 -19.70 -15.39
C HIS A 261 6.28 -19.42 -15.74
N THR A 262 5.45 -20.46 -15.69
CA THR A 262 3.99 -20.38 -15.80
C THR A 262 3.30 -20.43 -14.43
N THR A 263 2.50 -19.41 -14.09
CA THR A 263 1.69 -19.37 -12.86
C THR A 263 0.47 -20.28 -12.95
N LYS A 264 -0.21 -20.54 -11.81
CA LYS A 264 -1.41 -21.41 -11.78
C LYS A 264 -2.55 -20.97 -12.68
N ASP A 265 -2.67 -19.67 -12.94
CA ASP A 265 -3.66 -19.09 -13.85
C ASP A 265 -3.24 -19.16 -15.33
N GLY A 266 -2.13 -19.83 -15.65
CA GLY A 266 -1.68 -20.09 -17.02
C GLY A 266 -0.84 -18.98 -17.65
N LEU A 267 -0.53 -17.91 -16.91
CA LEU A 267 0.29 -16.81 -17.43
C LEU A 267 1.78 -17.17 -17.37
N THR A 268 2.42 -17.18 -18.55
CA THR A 268 3.87 -17.45 -18.66
C THR A 268 4.65 -16.16 -18.76
N ARG A 269 5.68 -16.01 -17.92
CA ARG A 269 6.66 -14.93 -17.96
C ARG A 269 8.04 -15.48 -18.19
N THR A 270 8.90 -14.76 -18.91
CA THR A 270 10.23 -15.24 -19.32
C THR A 270 11.38 -14.69 -18.49
N ASN A 271 11.13 -13.70 -17.65
CA ASN A 271 12.16 -12.97 -16.90
C ASN A 271 11.89 -12.93 -15.38
N VAL A 272 11.50 -14.07 -14.80
CA VAL A 272 11.19 -14.17 -13.37
C VAL A 272 12.47 -14.39 -12.57
N MET A 273 12.66 -13.61 -11.51
CA MET A 273 13.67 -13.88 -10.49
C MET A 273 13.05 -14.72 -9.36
N VAL A 274 13.70 -15.84 -9.04
CA VAL A 274 13.31 -16.76 -7.96
C VAL A 274 14.22 -16.54 -6.76
N THR A 275 13.62 -16.31 -5.58
CA THR A 275 14.36 -16.06 -4.34
C THR A 275 13.97 -17.07 -3.26
N LYS A 276 14.97 -17.68 -2.62
CA LYS A 276 14.79 -18.58 -1.47
C LYS A 276 14.80 -17.76 -0.16
N PRO A 277 13.95 -18.09 0.82
CA PRO A 277 14.01 -17.45 2.14
C PRO A 277 15.32 -17.77 2.86
N ASN A 278 15.81 -16.81 3.64
CA ASN A 278 16.89 -17.04 4.60
C ASN A 278 16.42 -18.02 5.68
N LEU A 279 17.35 -18.81 6.19
CA LEU A 279 17.12 -19.55 7.43
C LEU A 279 16.90 -18.56 8.57
N ASN A 280 15.94 -18.86 9.43
CA ASN A 280 15.64 -18.05 10.60
C ASN A 280 15.79 -18.90 11.87
N ILE A 281 16.75 -18.54 12.72
CA ILE A 281 17.01 -19.27 13.97
C ILE A 281 15.83 -19.22 14.97
N ALA A 282 14.95 -18.24 14.83
CA ALA A 282 13.72 -18.14 15.62
C ALA A 282 12.63 -19.12 15.15
N VAL A 283 12.74 -19.67 13.93
CA VAL A 283 11.81 -20.65 13.38
C VAL A 283 12.31 -22.04 13.77
N LYS A 284 11.43 -22.88 14.35
CA LYS A 284 11.84 -24.22 14.79
C LYS A 284 12.22 -25.08 13.59
N ALA A 285 13.15 -26.00 13.80
CA ALA A 285 13.53 -26.97 12.78
C ALA A 285 12.28 -27.76 12.33
N GLY A 286 11.97 -27.66 11.03
CA GLY A 286 10.80 -28.32 10.44
C GLY A 286 9.54 -27.45 10.35
N ASP A 287 9.54 -26.23 10.86
CA ASP A 287 8.48 -25.26 10.58
C ASP A 287 8.70 -24.60 9.20
N PRO A 288 7.64 -24.15 8.52
CA PRO A 288 7.79 -23.54 7.21
C PRO A 288 8.49 -22.17 7.26
N LEU A 289 9.35 -21.91 6.28
CA LEU A 289 10.02 -20.62 6.10
C LEU A 289 9.33 -19.83 4.99
N TYR A 290 8.96 -18.58 5.27
CA TYR A 290 8.28 -17.71 4.31
C TYR A 290 9.20 -16.58 3.89
N PHE A 291 9.48 -16.46 2.60
CA PHE A 291 9.98 -15.21 2.05
C PHE A 291 8.83 -14.21 1.88
N ASN A 292 7.64 -14.71 1.59
CA ASN A 292 6.45 -13.93 1.26
C ASN A 292 5.17 -14.68 1.63
N ASP A 293 4.06 -13.95 1.67
CA ASP A 293 2.70 -14.46 1.80
C ASP A 293 1.68 -13.46 1.23
N ARG A 294 0.41 -13.89 1.13
CA ARG A 294 -0.72 -13.09 0.63
C ARG A 294 -0.78 -11.72 1.30
N GLY A 295 -0.68 -10.66 0.49
CA GLY A 295 -0.60 -9.26 0.94
C GLY A 295 0.78 -8.63 0.75
N ASP A 296 1.84 -9.41 0.54
CA ASP A 296 3.17 -8.88 0.24
C ASP A 296 3.34 -8.44 -1.22
N SER A 297 2.42 -8.81 -2.10
CA SER A 297 2.39 -8.33 -3.49
C SER A 297 2.56 -6.82 -3.55
N GLY A 298 3.54 -6.37 -4.33
CA GLY A 298 3.89 -4.98 -4.52
C GLY A 298 5.15 -4.57 -3.76
N SER A 299 5.66 -5.43 -2.87
CA SER A 299 6.93 -5.20 -2.18
C SER A 299 8.10 -5.15 -3.17
N VAL A 300 9.02 -4.20 -2.96
CA VAL A 300 10.27 -4.13 -3.72
C VAL A 300 11.36 -4.91 -2.97
N LEU A 301 12.08 -5.76 -3.70
CA LEU A 301 13.28 -6.42 -3.20
C LEU A 301 14.47 -5.49 -3.38
N VAL A 302 15.26 -5.33 -2.32
CA VAL A 302 16.40 -4.42 -2.24
C VAL A 302 17.64 -5.21 -1.85
N ASN A 303 18.77 -4.95 -2.51
CA ASN A 303 20.05 -5.59 -2.19
C ASN A 303 20.75 -4.91 -1.00
N ASP A 304 21.94 -5.39 -0.63
CA ASP A 304 22.70 -4.84 0.50
C ASP A 304 23.22 -3.41 0.29
N LYS A 305 23.29 -2.94 -0.96
CA LYS A 305 23.67 -1.56 -1.31
C LYS A 305 22.50 -0.58 -1.26
N GLY A 306 21.28 -1.05 -0.94
CA GLY A 306 20.07 -0.23 -0.94
C GLY A 306 19.47 -0.04 -2.35
N GLU A 307 19.90 -0.82 -3.34
CA GLU A 307 19.40 -0.73 -4.71
C GLU A 307 18.18 -1.63 -4.88
N ALA A 308 17.13 -1.10 -5.50
CA ALA A 308 15.95 -1.87 -5.86
C ALA A 308 16.28 -2.85 -7.00
N VAL A 309 15.85 -4.10 -6.85
CA VAL A 309 16.18 -5.20 -7.76
C VAL A 309 14.95 -5.66 -8.52
N THR A 310 13.91 -6.09 -7.81
CA THR A 310 12.69 -6.62 -8.42
C THR A 310 11.43 -6.18 -7.66
N LEU A 311 10.29 -6.22 -8.35
CA LEU A 311 8.95 -6.10 -7.78
C LEU A 311 8.39 -7.50 -7.53
N HIS A 312 8.09 -7.82 -6.28
CA HIS A 312 7.45 -9.07 -5.89
C HIS A 312 5.99 -9.13 -6.36
N TYR A 313 5.54 -10.26 -6.90
CA TYR A 313 4.15 -10.43 -7.38
C TYR A 313 3.49 -11.75 -7.00
N GLY A 314 4.23 -12.72 -6.48
CA GLY A 314 3.67 -14.02 -6.14
C GLY A 314 4.67 -14.97 -5.51
N GLY A 315 4.18 -16.09 -5.00
CA GLY A 315 4.97 -17.09 -4.31
C GLY A 315 4.76 -18.51 -4.81
N SER A 316 5.66 -19.38 -4.36
CA SER A 316 5.64 -20.81 -4.65
C SER A 316 6.00 -21.58 -3.37
N PHE A 317 4.98 -22.10 -2.69
CA PHE A 317 5.16 -22.92 -1.50
C PHE A 317 5.60 -24.34 -1.87
N VAL A 318 6.86 -24.63 -1.63
CA VAL A 318 7.45 -25.94 -1.90
C VAL A 318 7.34 -26.82 -0.64
N ALA A 319 6.29 -27.63 -0.58
CA ALA A 319 5.98 -28.47 0.60
C ALA A 319 7.14 -29.38 1.03
N ALA A 320 7.87 -29.97 0.07
CA ALA A 320 9.02 -30.84 0.35
C ALA A 320 10.19 -30.12 1.04
N LEU A 321 10.31 -28.79 0.85
CA LEU A 321 11.31 -27.95 1.50
C LEU A 321 10.72 -27.17 2.69
N LYS A 322 9.39 -27.18 2.85
CA LYS A 322 8.64 -26.31 3.75
C LYS A 322 9.08 -24.85 3.60
N MET A 323 9.13 -24.36 2.37
CA MET A 323 9.59 -23.01 2.05
C MET A 323 8.62 -22.33 1.08
N ASN A 324 8.21 -21.09 1.35
CA ASN A 324 7.61 -20.21 0.34
C ASN A 324 8.71 -19.39 -0.34
N LYS A 325 8.92 -19.64 -1.63
CA LYS A 325 9.87 -18.91 -2.47
C LYS A 325 9.17 -17.73 -3.14
N SER A 326 9.89 -16.62 -3.32
CA SER A 326 9.36 -15.45 -4.02
C SER A 326 9.58 -15.54 -5.53
N LEU A 327 8.56 -15.10 -6.26
CA LEU A 327 8.58 -14.81 -7.68
C LEU A 327 8.48 -13.28 -7.86
N SER A 328 9.39 -12.73 -8.65
CA SER A 328 9.49 -11.27 -8.80
C SER A 328 9.99 -10.88 -10.19
N LEU A 329 9.66 -9.66 -10.64
CA LEU A 329 10.05 -9.14 -11.96
C LEU A 329 11.03 -7.97 -11.82
N PRO A 330 12.04 -7.83 -12.71
CA PRO A 330 13.06 -6.78 -12.60
C PRO A 330 12.48 -5.37 -12.57
N ILE A 331 12.96 -4.55 -11.62
CA ILE A 331 12.42 -3.21 -11.41
C ILE A 331 12.69 -2.29 -12.60
N GLU A 332 13.88 -2.39 -13.21
CA GLU A 332 14.25 -1.57 -14.37
C GLU A 332 13.34 -1.85 -15.57
N GLN A 333 12.97 -3.11 -15.78
CA GLN A 333 11.98 -3.48 -16.78
C GLN A 333 10.63 -2.81 -16.48
N MET A 334 10.16 -2.80 -15.23
CA MET A 334 8.90 -2.12 -14.88
C MET A 334 8.96 -0.62 -15.16
N LEU A 335 10.05 0.04 -14.79
CA LEU A 335 10.25 1.47 -15.05
C LEU A 335 10.20 1.80 -16.56
N GLY A 336 10.84 0.98 -17.39
CA GLY A 336 10.79 1.12 -18.85
C GLY A 336 9.41 0.85 -19.45
N LEU A 337 8.64 -0.08 -18.89
CA LEU A 337 7.30 -0.40 -19.38
C LEU A 337 6.28 0.71 -19.08
N PHE A 338 6.40 1.43 -17.95
CA PHE A 338 5.53 2.59 -17.70
C PHE A 338 5.77 3.72 -18.71
N ASP A 339 7.02 3.92 -19.13
CA ASP A 339 7.37 4.89 -20.17
C ASP A 339 6.80 4.46 -21.54
N THR A 340 7.12 3.24 -21.95
CA THR A 340 6.81 2.75 -23.30
C THR A 340 5.36 2.33 -23.53
N GLN A 341 4.67 1.81 -22.51
CA GLN A 341 3.29 1.29 -22.65
C GLN A 341 2.22 2.20 -22.04
N ASP A 342 2.55 2.97 -21.00
CA ASP A 342 1.59 3.86 -20.34
C ASP A 342 1.87 5.35 -20.60
N HIS A 343 3.01 5.68 -21.23
CA HIS A 343 3.46 7.06 -21.44
C HIS A 343 3.62 7.84 -20.13
N VAL A 344 4.03 7.16 -19.06
CA VAL A 344 4.33 7.73 -17.75
C VAL A 344 5.82 7.49 -17.43
N PRO A 345 6.73 8.35 -17.93
CA PRO A 345 8.15 8.19 -17.70
C PRO A 345 8.49 8.40 -16.22
N VAL A 346 8.90 7.33 -15.55
CA VAL A 346 9.23 7.34 -14.12
C VAL A 346 10.67 6.92 -13.85
N GLN A 347 11.16 7.30 -12.68
CA GLN A 347 12.45 6.89 -12.12
C GLN A 347 12.32 6.59 -10.63
N MET A 348 13.26 5.81 -10.10
CA MET A 348 13.30 5.47 -8.68
C MET A 348 13.48 6.74 -7.83
N ALA A 349 12.71 6.88 -6.75
CA ALA A 349 12.93 7.96 -5.81
C ALA A 349 14.11 7.62 -4.89
N THR A 350 15.30 8.13 -5.22
CA THR A 350 16.51 7.84 -4.45
C THR A 350 16.75 8.85 -3.32
N ALA A 351 17.40 8.38 -2.25
CA ALA A 351 17.84 9.19 -1.12
C ALA A 351 19.11 8.62 -0.49
N THR A 352 19.86 9.48 0.19
CA THR A 352 21.06 9.10 0.98
C THR A 352 20.88 9.34 2.48
N THR A 353 19.77 9.95 2.88
CA THR A 353 19.50 10.36 4.26
C THR A 353 18.15 9.82 4.70
N LEU A 354 18.11 9.14 5.84
CA LEU A 354 16.89 8.62 6.46
C LEU A 354 16.08 9.75 7.12
N GLY A 355 14.78 9.55 7.20
CA GLY A 355 13.83 10.42 7.90
C GLY A 355 13.43 11.68 7.13
N VAL A 356 13.91 11.89 5.91
CA VAL A 356 13.59 13.09 5.13
C VAL A 356 12.18 13.01 4.59
N VAL A 357 11.36 13.99 4.97
CA VAL A 357 9.96 14.11 4.56
C VAL A 357 9.84 15.04 3.37
N PHE A 358 9.11 14.59 2.35
CA PHE A 358 8.83 15.34 1.15
C PHE A 358 7.32 15.54 0.99
N PRO A 359 6.82 16.77 0.77
CA PRO A 359 5.44 16.98 0.35
C PRO A 359 5.30 16.76 -1.16
N VAL A 360 4.18 16.20 -1.61
CA VAL A 360 3.79 16.25 -3.03
C VAL A 360 3.48 17.70 -3.41
N PRO A 361 4.14 18.29 -4.42
CA PRO A 361 3.91 19.67 -4.81
C PRO A 361 2.50 19.93 -5.37
N GLY A 362 2.09 21.20 -5.41
CA GLY A 362 0.84 21.63 -6.07
C GLY A 362 -0.41 21.60 -5.21
N ALA A 363 -0.29 21.40 -3.90
CA ALA A 363 -1.44 21.41 -3.00
C ALA A 363 -2.06 22.80 -2.94
N THR A 364 -3.37 22.89 -3.07
CA THR A 364 -4.05 24.17 -2.77
C THR A 364 -4.04 24.33 -1.27
N THR A 365 -3.28 25.28 -0.75
CA THR A 365 -3.26 25.53 0.69
C THR A 365 -4.29 26.57 1.10
N VAL A 366 -5.00 26.34 2.20
CA VAL A 366 -5.83 27.35 2.87
C VAL A 366 -5.18 27.75 4.19
N ALA A 367 -5.36 29.02 4.58
CA ALA A 367 -4.96 29.47 5.91
C ALA A 367 -5.85 28.79 6.96
N LEU A 368 -5.23 28.19 7.96
CA LEU A 368 -5.92 27.70 9.15
C LEU A 368 -6.50 28.91 9.90
N PRO A 369 -7.74 28.85 10.41
CA PRO A 369 -8.26 29.93 11.24
C PRO A 369 -7.33 30.23 12.41
N GLN A 370 -6.92 31.48 12.57
CA GLN A 370 -5.93 31.91 13.56
C GLN A 370 -6.32 31.51 14.98
N GLU A 371 -7.61 31.52 15.26
CA GLU A 371 -8.20 31.14 16.54
C GLU A 371 -8.00 29.65 16.86
N LEU A 372 -7.75 28.82 15.84
CA LEU A 372 -7.59 27.38 15.97
C LEU A 372 -6.12 26.92 15.87
N VAL A 373 -5.20 27.77 15.39
CA VAL A 373 -3.78 27.44 15.21
C VAL A 373 -3.15 26.84 16.48
N PRO A 374 -3.24 27.46 17.67
CA PRO A 374 -2.55 26.93 18.85
C PRO A 374 -3.05 25.56 19.29
N ALA A 375 -4.37 25.39 19.30
CA ALA A 375 -5.00 24.15 19.75
C ALA A 375 -4.80 22.98 18.76
N LEU A 376 -4.65 23.28 17.48
CA LEU A 376 -4.55 22.29 16.42
C LEU A 376 -3.10 21.89 16.12
N THR A 377 -2.19 22.86 16.10
CA THR A 377 -0.80 22.67 15.65
C THR A 377 0.23 22.74 16.79
N GLY A 378 -0.12 23.34 17.93
CA GLY A 378 0.84 23.70 18.97
C GLY A 378 1.68 24.96 18.66
N ALA A 379 1.49 25.57 17.49
CA ALA A 379 2.17 26.81 17.11
C ALA A 379 1.63 28.02 17.91
N PRO A 380 2.44 29.08 18.12
CA PRO A 380 1.99 30.32 18.76
C PRO A 380 0.80 30.97 18.04
N ALA A 381 -0.05 31.66 18.80
CA ALA A 381 -1.11 32.47 18.23
C ALA A 381 -0.53 33.58 17.34
N GLY A 382 -1.11 33.81 16.17
CA GLY A 382 -0.64 34.78 15.19
C GLY A 382 0.29 34.21 14.10
N GLU A 383 0.71 32.95 14.21
CA GLU A 383 1.47 32.29 13.14
C GLU A 383 0.56 31.92 11.96
N GLU A 384 0.93 32.32 10.74
CA GLU A 384 0.20 31.93 9.53
C GLU A 384 0.51 30.47 9.19
N VAL A 385 -0.33 29.56 9.65
CA VAL A 385 -0.27 28.14 9.26
C VAL A 385 -1.15 27.91 8.05
N ARG A 386 -0.56 27.43 6.96
CA ARG A 386 -1.26 27.02 5.74
C ARG A 386 -1.34 25.51 5.65
N VAL A 387 -2.54 24.99 5.42
CA VAL A 387 -2.81 23.55 5.37
C VAL A 387 -3.33 23.16 3.97
N PRO A 388 -2.89 22.03 3.40
CA PRO A 388 -3.41 21.53 2.14
C PRO A 388 -4.91 21.22 2.23
N VAL A 389 -5.68 21.59 1.21
CA VAL A 389 -7.12 21.31 1.08
C VAL A 389 -7.38 19.83 0.81
N GLU A 390 -6.42 19.16 0.18
CA GLU A 390 -6.52 17.78 -0.29
C GLU A 390 -6.06 16.74 0.75
N ALA A 391 -5.37 17.16 1.82
CA ALA A 391 -4.90 16.27 2.88
C ALA A 391 -5.55 16.59 4.24
N ALA A 392 -5.36 15.69 5.21
CA ALA A 392 -5.72 15.96 6.60
C ALA A 392 -4.99 17.22 7.07
N TRP A 393 -5.71 18.18 7.65
CA TRP A 393 -5.14 19.49 8.03
C TRP A 393 -3.97 19.37 9.04
N LEU A 394 -3.82 18.21 9.72
CA LEU A 394 -2.80 17.98 10.75
C LEU A 394 -2.34 16.49 10.73
N PRO A 395 -1.08 16.20 10.41
CA PRO A 395 -0.47 14.88 10.64
C PRO A 395 -0.31 14.62 12.15
N GLY A 396 -0.42 13.36 12.59
CA GLY A 396 -0.07 12.94 13.95
C GLY A 396 -1.21 12.85 14.98
N VAL A 397 -2.45 13.14 14.59
CA VAL A 397 -3.62 12.86 15.45
C VAL A 397 -4.17 11.47 15.14
N PRO A 398 -4.33 10.60 16.15
CA PRO A 398 -4.98 9.32 15.97
C PRO A 398 -6.35 9.53 15.35
N LEU A 399 -6.71 8.69 14.37
CA LEU A 399 -8.08 8.65 13.91
C LEU A 399 -9.00 8.39 15.11
N PRO A 400 -10.25 8.90 15.09
CA PRO A 400 -11.24 8.45 16.05
C PRO A 400 -11.29 6.93 16.02
N THR A 401 -10.90 6.28 17.12
CA THR A 401 -11.02 4.83 17.19
C THR A 401 -12.49 4.44 17.19
N PRO A 402 -12.87 3.21 16.79
CA PRO A 402 -14.24 2.74 16.95
C PRO A 402 -14.77 2.97 18.37
N GLU A 403 -13.94 2.76 19.40
CA GLU A 403 -14.31 3.00 20.79
C GLU A 403 -14.58 4.48 21.09
N LEU A 404 -13.78 5.39 20.51
CA LEU A 404 -14.03 6.83 20.61
C LEU A 404 -15.35 7.20 19.94
N LEU A 405 -15.61 6.68 18.74
CA LEU A 405 -16.83 6.97 18.00
C LEU A 405 -18.06 6.41 18.69
N THR A 406 -18.02 5.15 19.15
CA THR A 406 -19.09 4.55 19.96
C THR A 406 -19.27 5.28 21.29
N GLY A 407 -18.17 5.73 21.91
CA GLY A 407 -18.22 6.54 23.13
C GLY A 407 -18.85 7.92 22.92
N LEU A 408 -18.58 8.56 21.78
CA LEU A 408 -19.15 9.83 21.36
C LEU A 408 -20.64 9.66 21.01
N GLU A 409 -20.98 8.64 20.23
CA GLU A 409 -22.36 8.25 19.91
C GLU A 409 -23.17 8.05 21.18
N ARG A 410 -22.69 7.22 22.11
CA ARG A 410 -23.36 6.98 23.39
C ARG A 410 -23.63 8.26 24.18
N GLN A 411 -22.69 9.20 24.21
CA GLN A 411 -22.83 10.46 24.95
C GLN A 411 -23.80 11.43 24.26
N LEU A 412 -23.76 11.52 22.93
CA LEU A 412 -24.72 12.33 22.17
C LEU A 412 -26.13 11.73 22.27
N ASP A 413 -26.23 10.41 22.31
CA ASP A 413 -27.48 9.66 22.43
C ASP A 413 -28.23 9.92 23.74
N GLU A 414 -27.60 10.53 24.74
CA GLU A 414 -28.23 10.90 26.01
C GLU A 414 -29.23 12.07 25.85
N SER A 415 -29.24 12.78 24.71
CA SER A 415 -30.13 13.91 24.44
C SER A 415 -30.87 13.78 23.11
N ALA A 416 -32.05 14.38 22.99
CA ALA A 416 -32.80 14.37 21.72
C ALA A 416 -32.09 15.18 20.61
N ALA A 417 -31.45 16.29 20.99
CA ALA A 417 -30.63 17.10 20.11
C ALA A 417 -29.38 16.32 19.63
N GLY A 418 -28.65 15.69 20.56
CA GLY A 418 -27.48 14.87 20.23
C GLY A 418 -27.81 13.67 19.35
N ARG A 419 -28.90 12.94 19.62
CA ARG A 419 -29.42 11.86 18.75
C ARG A 419 -29.68 12.34 17.33
N SER A 420 -30.23 13.54 17.17
CA SER A 420 -30.51 14.10 15.83
C SER A 420 -29.22 14.43 15.08
N LEU A 421 -28.19 14.94 15.77
CA LEU A 421 -26.88 15.25 15.17
C LEU A 421 -26.13 13.98 14.72
N ILE A 422 -26.11 12.93 15.54
CA ILE A 422 -25.44 11.68 15.17
C ILE A 422 -26.20 10.95 14.05
N THR A 423 -27.53 10.99 14.07
CA THR A 423 -28.37 10.40 13.00
C THR A 423 -28.11 11.09 11.66
N LEU A 424 -28.03 12.44 11.65
CA LEU A 424 -27.68 13.20 10.45
C LEU A 424 -26.35 12.72 9.85
N TRP A 425 -25.34 12.54 10.70
CA TRP A 425 -24.03 12.04 10.27
C TRP A 425 -24.10 10.60 9.75
N LEU A 426 -24.62 9.66 10.55
CA LEU A 426 -24.66 8.24 10.20
C LEU A 426 -25.44 7.99 8.91
N ARG A 427 -26.56 8.70 8.71
CA ARG A 427 -27.40 8.53 7.51
C ARG A 427 -26.82 9.17 6.26
N HIS A 428 -26.18 10.33 6.38
CA HIS A 428 -25.88 11.17 5.20
C HIS A 428 -24.41 11.48 4.98
N HIS A 429 -23.48 10.87 5.73
CA HIS A 429 -22.05 11.14 5.58
C HIS A 429 -21.53 10.97 4.15
N GLU A 430 -21.96 9.94 3.40
CA GLU A 430 -21.57 9.75 1.99
C GLU A 430 -22.02 10.90 1.09
N GLU A 431 -23.25 11.39 1.26
CA GLU A 431 -23.76 12.53 0.50
C GLU A 431 -23.02 13.82 0.88
N LEU A 432 -22.80 14.07 2.17
CA LEU A 432 -22.02 15.21 2.65
C LEU A 432 -20.59 15.20 2.05
N ILE A 433 -19.94 14.03 1.99
CA ILE A 433 -18.65 13.83 1.32
C ILE A 433 -18.77 14.18 -0.16
N GLY A 434 -19.73 13.59 -0.85
CA GLY A 434 -19.95 13.78 -2.28
C GLY A 434 -20.19 15.26 -2.64
N LEU A 435 -20.90 16.01 -1.78
CA LEU A 435 -21.10 17.44 -1.98
C LEU A 435 -19.81 18.25 -1.80
N ILE A 436 -18.96 17.90 -0.83
CA ILE A 436 -17.65 18.57 -0.64
C ILE A 436 -16.74 18.28 -1.83
N ASP A 437 -16.65 17.03 -2.27
CA ASP A 437 -15.72 16.62 -3.33
C ASP A 437 -16.23 17.02 -4.73
N GLY A 438 -17.54 17.04 -4.93
CA GLY A 438 -18.19 17.30 -6.24
C GLY A 438 -18.65 18.73 -6.48
N HIS A 439 -18.91 19.54 -5.44
CA HIS A 439 -19.41 20.91 -5.60
C HIS A 439 -18.45 21.97 -5.08
N ARG A 440 -17.77 22.66 -6.01
CA ARG A 440 -16.79 23.72 -5.73
C ARG A 440 -17.28 24.80 -4.76
N ARG A 441 -18.57 25.18 -4.83
CA ARG A 441 -19.16 26.18 -3.91
C ARG A 441 -19.28 25.63 -2.49
N VAL A 442 -19.73 24.39 -2.34
CA VAL A 442 -19.83 23.70 -1.04
C VAL A 442 -18.44 23.61 -0.43
N ALA A 443 -17.46 23.09 -1.18
CA ALA A 443 -16.06 23.01 -0.75
C ALA A 443 -15.54 24.36 -0.27
N LEU A 444 -15.68 25.41 -1.09
CA LEU A 444 -15.13 26.72 -0.77
C LEU A 444 -15.74 27.32 0.51
N VAL A 445 -17.06 27.19 0.72
CA VAL A 445 -17.70 27.64 1.96
C VAL A 445 -17.27 26.79 3.15
N TRP A 446 -17.23 25.47 2.99
CA TRP A 446 -16.76 24.52 4.00
C TRP A 446 -15.37 24.89 4.52
N HIS A 447 -14.42 25.12 3.61
CA HIS A 447 -13.05 25.53 3.97
C HIS A 447 -13.00 26.94 4.58
N ARG A 448 -13.68 27.93 3.99
CA ARG A 448 -13.63 29.33 4.50
C ARG A 448 -14.28 29.51 5.87
N CYS A 449 -15.26 28.68 6.19
CA CYS A 449 -15.93 28.69 7.50
C CYS A 449 -15.22 27.77 8.52
N GLY A 450 -14.03 27.26 8.19
CA GLY A 450 -13.23 26.44 9.10
C GLY A 450 -13.78 25.04 9.35
N GLY A 451 -14.67 24.53 8.51
CA GLY A 451 -15.38 23.26 8.71
C GLY A 451 -14.49 22.08 9.13
N PRO A 452 -13.42 21.76 8.37
CA PRO A 452 -12.51 20.68 8.76
C PRO A 452 -11.84 20.90 10.14
N ALA A 453 -11.39 22.12 10.43
CA ALA A 453 -10.75 22.45 11.71
C ALA A 453 -11.72 22.42 12.90
N LEU A 454 -12.95 22.90 12.71
CA LEU A 454 -14.00 22.87 13.74
C LEU A 454 -14.33 21.44 14.14
N LEU A 455 -14.48 20.56 13.16
CA LEU A 455 -14.77 19.16 13.43
C LEU A 455 -13.58 18.43 14.07
N GLN A 456 -12.35 18.73 13.61
CA GLN A 456 -11.13 18.24 14.25
C GLN A 456 -11.01 18.67 15.71
N MET A 457 -11.30 19.94 16.00
CA MET A 457 -11.34 20.46 17.37
C MET A 457 -12.37 19.68 18.19
N PHE A 458 -13.60 19.54 17.70
CA PHE A 458 -14.68 18.85 18.41
C PHE A 458 -14.30 17.42 18.81
N VAL A 459 -13.71 16.65 17.88
CA VAL A 459 -13.23 15.28 18.16
C VAL A 459 -12.13 15.26 19.23
N ARG A 460 -11.17 16.19 19.18
CA ARG A 460 -10.07 16.26 20.16
C ARG A 460 -10.54 16.64 21.57
N MET A 461 -11.61 17.43 21.66
CA MET A 461 -12.17 17.86 22.95
C MET A 461 -12.66 16.69 23.81
N VAL A 462 -12.99 15.53 23.20
CA VAL A 462 -13.39 14.32 23.93
C VAL A 462 -12.28 13.82 24.87
N HIS A 463 -11.03 13.90 24.43
CA HIS A 463 -9.86 13.45 25.20
C HIS A 463 -9.06 14.58 25.83
N THR A 464 -9.35 15.84 25.46
CA THR A 464 -8.64 17.02 25.96
C THR A 464 -9.64 18.00 26.57
N PRO A 465 -10.03 17.82 27.85
CA PRO A 465 -11.08 18.61 28.49
C PRO A 465 -10.80 20.12 28.55
N ALA A 466 -9.54 20.53 28.40
CA ALA A 466 -9.11 21.93 28.37
C ALA A 466 -9.46 22.63 27.05
N LEU A 467 -9.69 21.88 25.97
CA LEU A 467 -10.07 22.46 24.68
C LEU A 467 -11.50 23.00 24.71
N ARG A 468 -11.69 24.09 23.99
CA ARG A 468 -12.96 24.79 23.83
C ARG A 468 -13.19 25.09 22.37
N MET A 469 -14.46 25.12 21.97
CA MET A 469 -14.83 25.64 20.65
C MET A 469 -14.49 27.13 20.58
N PRO A 470 -14.06 27.62 19.41
CA PRO A 470 -13.66 29.02 19.27
C PRO A 470 -14.89 29.93 19.33
N GLU A 471 -14.70 31.14 19.85
CA GLU A 471 -15.71 32.22 19.80
C GLU A 471 -15.96 32.66 18.34
N THR A 472 -14.88 32.72 17.56
CA THR A 472 -14.89 33.20 16.18
C THR A 472 -14.03 32.36 15.26
N ILE A 473 -14.33 32.40 13.96
CA ILE A 473 -13.54 31.82 12.88
C ILE A 473 -13.20 32.93 11.89
N ASN A 474 -11.91 33.23 11.76
CA ASN A 474 -11.44 34.34 10.94
C ASN A 474 -12.16 35.66 11.28
N GLY A 475 -12.33 35.92 12.59
CA GLY A 475 -13.01 37.11 13.12
C GLY A 475 -14.54 37.12 12.98
N ARG A 476 -15.18 36.05 12.48
CA ARG A 476 -16.65 35.94 12.41
C ARG A 476 -17.20 35.06 13.51
N PRO A 477 -18.37 35.36 14.10
CA PRO A 477 -18.99 34.48 15.10
C PRO A 477 -19.08 33.03 14.62
N LEU A 478 -18.79 32.08 15.52
CA LEU A 478 -18.87 30.65 15.20
C LEU A 478 -20.25 30.25 14.66
N SER A 479 -21.32 30.78 15.27
CA SER A 479 -22.71 30.52 14.86
C SER A 479 -22.99 30.98 13.42
N GLU A 480 -22.45 32.12 12.99
CA GLU A 480 -22.58 32.60 11.60
C GLU A 480 -21.88 31.63 10.63
N SER A 481 -20.70 31.15 10.99
CA SER A 481 -19.92 30.22 10.17
C SER A 481 -20.63 28.87 10.01
N LEU A 482 -21.19 28.34 11.10
CA LEU A 482 -21.98 27.09 11.08
C LEU A 482 -23.27 27.23 10.27
N ASN A 483 -23.99 28.35 10.43
CA ASN A 483 -25.19 28.63 9.65
C ASN A 483 -24.88 28.68 8.14
N ARG A 484 -23.79 29.34 7.76
CA ARG A 484 -23.38 29.46 6.37
C ARG A 484 -22.97 28.12 5.74
N ILE A 485 -22.34 27.25 6.53
CA ILE A 485 -22.10 25.85 6.15
C ILE A 485 -23.44 25.18 5.89
N CYS A 486 -24.34 25.16 6.89
CA CYS A 486 -25.65 24.51 6.78
C CYS A 486 -26.45 24.98 5.57
N ASP A 487 -26.57 26.30 5.35
CA ASP A 487 -27.28 26.90 4.23
C ASP A 487 -26.70 26.46 2.88
N THR A 488 -25.38 26.36 2.80
CA THR A 488 -24.70 25.95 1.57
C THR A 488 -24.88 24.46 1.29
N PHE A 489 -24.81 23.59 2.30
CA PHE A 489 -25.11 22.17 2.12
C PHE A 489 -26.58 21.95 1.75
N ALA A 490 -27.51 22.57 2.47
CA ALA A 490 -28.95 22.45 2.23
C ALA A 490 -29.37 22.84 0.80
N ALA A 491 -28.67 23.81 0.19
CA ALA A 491 -28.93 24.26 -1.18
C ALA A 491 -28.66 23.19 -2.25
N TYR A 492 -27.75 22.24 -1.99
CA TYR A 492 -27.36 21.18 -2.93
C TYR A 492 -27.75 19.78 -2.45
N ALA A 493 -28.17 19.65 -1.20
CA ALA A 493 -28.62 18.41 -0.59
C ALA A 493 -29.90 17.85 -1.24
N THR A 494 -30.00 16.52 -1.22
CA THR A 494 -31.24 15.77 -1.43
C THR A 494 -32.30 16.20 -0.41
N PRO A 495 -33.61 16.01 -0.69
CA PRO A 495 -34.65 16.38 0.26
C PRO A 495 -34.46 15.76 1.66
N PRO A 496 -34.12 14.46 1.81
CA PRO A 496 -33.86 13.88 3.12
C PRO A 496 -32.69 14.54 3.88
N LEU A 497 -31.55 14.77 3.23
CA LEU A 497 -30.42 15.44 3.88
C LEU A 497 -30.76 16.88 4.25
N ARG A 498 -31.48 17.60 3.38
CA ARG A 498 -31.91 18.98 3.64
C ARG A 498 -32.78 19.08 4.89
N ASP A 499 -33.77 18.20 5.02
CA ASP A 499 -34.69 18.21 6.15
C ASP A 499 -33.95 17.90 7.46
N ASP A 500 -33.06 16.90 7.46
CA ASP A 500 -32.26 16.54 8.63
C ASP A 500 -31.24 17.64 8.99
N LEU A 501 -30.65 18.34 8.01
CA LEU A 501 -29.77 19.51 8.25
C LEU A 501 -30.52 20.66 8.92
N LEU A 502 -31.72 21.00 8.44
CA LEU A 502 -32.52 22.08 9.00
C LEU A 502 -33.01 21.74 10.41
N LYS A 503 -33.38 20.48 10.65
CA LYS A 503 -33.72 19.98 11.99
C LYS A 503 -32.52 20.06 12.92
N ALA A 504 -31.35 19.59 12.50
CA ALA A 504 -30.11 19.66 13.28
C ALA A 504 -29.75 21.11 13.63
N ARG A 505 -29.88 22.04 12.68
CA ARG A 505 -29.63 23.47 12.90
C ARG A 505 -30.52 24.06 14.02
N GLY A 506 -31.80 23.69 14.05
CA GLY A 506 -32.74 24.16 15.07
C GLY A 506 -32.44 23.64 16.47
N LEU A 507 -31.73 22.51 16.58
CA LEU A 507 -31.39 21.83 17.83
C LEU A 507 -29.96 22.13 18.31
N LEU A 508 -29.13 22.76 17.47
CA LEU A 508 -27.73 23.03 17.80
C LEU A 508 -27.64 24.24 18.74
N PRO A 509 -27.12 24.09 19.97
CA PRO A 509 -26.93 25.20 20.88
C PRO A 509 -25.82 26.13 20.38
N ASP A 510 -25.70 27.32 20.98
CA ASP A 510 -24.52 28.15 20.76
C ASP A 510 -23.28 27.45 21.32
N LEU A 511 -22.34 27.13 20.45
CA LEU A 511 -21.14 26.37 20.79
C LEU A 511 -19.97 27.26 21.21
N ALA A 512 -20.06 28.58 21.00
CA ALA A 512 -18.95 29.50 21.24
C ALA A 512 -18.38 29.36 22.66
N GLY A 513 -17.07 29.13 22.76
CA GLY A 513 -16.36 29.03 24.05
C GLY A 513 -16.65 27.77 24.88
N LEU A 514 -17.55 26.89 24.45
CA LEU A 514 -17.95 25.72 25.24
C LEU A 514 -16.88 24.61 25.20
N SER A 515 -16.67 23.97 26.35
CA SER A 515 -15.95 22.69 26.44
C SER A 515 -16.87 21.51 26.10
N PHE A 516 -16.32 20.32 25.87
CA PHE A 516 -17.11 19.16 25.47
C PHE A 516 -18.23 18.80 26.47
N PRO A 517 -17.99 18.74 27.81
CA PRO A 517 -19.07 18.55 28.78
C PRO A 517 -20.14 19.64 28.72
N GLN A 518 -19.74 20.90 28.51
CA GLN A 518 -20.69 22.02 28.41
C GLN A 518 -21.56 21.93 27.15
N ILE A 519 -21.00 21.42 26.04
CA ILE A 519 -21.75 21.13 24.81
C ILE A 519 -22.80 20.04 25.08
N LEU A 520 -22.42 18.95 25.75
CA LEU A 520 -23.37 17.88 26.11
C LEU A 520 -24.49 18.40 27.01
N ASP A 521 -24.17 19.22 28.01
CA ASP A 521 -25.18 19.84 28.88
C ASP A 521 -26.07 20.83 28.12
N ALA A 522 -25.54 21.56 27.15
CA ALA A 522 -26.32 22.43 26.29
C ALA A 522 -27.27 21.63 25.39
N LEU A 523 -26.82 20.51 24.82
CA LEU A 523 -27.63 19.61 24.01
C LEU A 523 -28.74 18.90 24.83
N ARG A 524 -28.53 18.65 26.12
CA ARG A 524 -29.57 18.11 27.01
C ARG A 524 -30.67 19.14 27.34
N ARG A 525 -30.36 20.44 27.22
CA ARG A 525 -31.30 21.54 27.49
C ARG A 525 -32.04 22.04 26.26
N ALA A 526 -31.51 21.75 25.07
CA ALA A 526 -32.13 22.00 23.76
C ALA A 526 -33.11 20.88 23.40
#